data_AF-A0A6M4AX24-F1
#
_entry.id   AF-A0A6M4AX24-F1
#
_cell.length_a   1.000
_cell.length_b   1.000
_cell.length_c   1.000
_cell.angle_alpha   90.00
_cell.angle_beta   90.00
_cell.angle_gamma   90.00
#
_symmetry.space_group_name_H-M   'P 1'
#
loop_
_entity.id
_entity.type
_entity.pdbx_description
1 polymer ?
#
loop_
_entity_poly.entity_id
_entity_poly.type
_entity_poly.pdbx_seq_one_letter_code
_entity_poly.pdbx_strand_id
1 'polypeptide(L)' 'MILREVLILLVVLAGFASAVAAYLLAFHGEVSFKEVGSTSFAGLIGVYVGRWLQKGLARG' A
#
# COMPACT_ATOMS: atom_id res chain seq x y z
N MET A 1 9.67 -18.45 7.40
CA MET A 1 10.29 -17.11 7.24
C MET A 1 10.18 -16.53 5.82
N ILE A 2 9.56 -17.23 4.85
CA ILE A 2 9.24 -16.64 3.54
C ILE A 2 7.72 -16.56 3.34
N LEU A 3 6.98 -17.60 3.74
CA LEU A 3 5.53 -17.63 3.61
C LEU A 3 4.83 -16.55 4.44
N ARG A 4 5.24 -16.36 5.70
CA ARG A 4 4.66 -15.35 6.59
C ARG A 4 4.85 -13.94 6.02
N GLU A 5 6.03 -13.65 5.53
CA GLU A 5 6.41 -12.36 4.96
C GLU A 5 5.63 -12.07 3.67
N VAL A 6 5.45 -13.08 2.82
CA VAL A 6 4.58 -13.00 1.64
C VAL A 6 3.12 -12.76 2.05
N LEU A 7 2.60 -13.47 3.05
CA LEU A 7 1.23 -13.27 3.54
C LEU A 7 1.02 -11.85 4.09
N ILE A 8 2.00 -11.31 4.83
CA ILE A 8 1.95 -9.94 5.33
C ILE A 8 1.91 -8.95 4.16
N LEU A 9 2.75 -9.12 3.15
CA LEU A 9 2.74 -8.28 1.95
C LEU A 9 1.38 -8.31 1.25
N LEU A 10 0.80 -9.50 1.09
CA LEU A 10 -0.53 -9.67 0.49
C LEU A 10 -1.62 -8.98 1.30
N VAL A 11 -1.62 -9.11 2.62
CA VAL A 11 -2.60 -8.45 3.50
C VAL A 11 -2.47 -6.94 3.43
N VAL A 12 -1.24 -6.41 3.48
CA VAL A 12 -1.02 -4.95 3.38
C VAL A 12 -1.47 -4.43 2.02
N LEU A 13 -1.09 -5.12 0.94
CA LEU A 13 -1.50 -4.74 -0.42
C LEU A 13 -3.02 -4.80 -0.59
N ALA A 14 -3.67 -5.85 -0.09
CA ALA A 14 -5.12 -5.98 -0.10
C ALA A 14 -5.82 -4.89 0.72
N GLY A 15 -5.25 -4.50 1.86
CA GLY A 15 -5.73 -3.38 2.67
C GLY A 15 -5.68 -2.05 1.92
N PHE A 16 -4.56 -1.74 1.27
CA PHE A 16 -4.45 -0.55 0.41
C PHE A 16 -5.42 -0.61 -0.77
N ALA A 17 -5.48 -1.76 -1.48
CA ALA A 17 -6.39 -1.94 -2.61
C ALA A 17 -7.85 -1.73 -2.22
N SER A 18 -8.25 -2.26 -1.08
CA SER A 18 -9.61 -2.09 -0.55
C SER A 18 -9.89 -0.62 -0.22
N ALA A 19 -8.95 0.07 0.42
CA ALA A 19 -9.11 1.49 0.76
C ALA A 19 -9.18 2.38 -0.48
N VAL A 20 -8.32 2.17 -1.47
CA VAL A 20 -8.32 2.92 -2.73
C VAL A 20 -9.60 2.64 -3.53
N ALA A 21 -10.00 1.37 -3.65
CA ALA A 21 -11.23 1.02 -4.35
C ALA A 21 -12.46 1.62 -3.67
N ALA A 22 -12.53 1.58 -2.33
CA ALA A 22 -13.61 2.21 -1.58
C ALA A 22 -13.63 3.73 -1.77
N TYR A 23 -12.47 4.39 -1.79
CA TYR A 23 -12.35 5.81 -2.08
C TYR A 23 -12.83 6.16 -3.49
N LEU A 24 -12.38 5.41 -4.51
CA LEU A 24 -12.79 5.62 -5.89
C LEU A 24 -14.30 5.40 -6.06
N LEU A 25 -14.85 4.34 -5.46
CA LEU A 25 -16.28 4.07 -5.48
C LEU A 25 -17.10 5.19 -4.81
N ALA A 26 -16.64 5.70 -3.66
CA ALA A 26 -17.36 6.71 -2.90
C ALA A 26 -17.28 8.12 -3.52
N PHE A 27 -16.18 8.46 -4.20
CA PHE A 27 -15.89 9.85 -4.60
C PHE A 27 -15.63 10.06 -6.09
N HIS A 28 -15.24 9.04 -6.85
CA HIS A 28 -14.95 9.14 -8.28
C HIS A 28 -16.00 8.46 -9.16
N GLY A 29 -16.96 7.72 -8.59
CA GLY A 29 -18.06 7.08 -9.32
C GLY A 29 -17.66 5.91 -10.21
N GLU A 30 -16.36 5.70 -10.42
CA GLU A 30 -15.78 4.61 -11.20
C GLU A 30 -14.60 4.01 -10.45
N VAL A 31 -14.41 2.69 -10.57
CA VAL A 31 -13.28 1.97 -9.99
C VAL A 31 -12.42 1.40 -11.10
N SER A 32 -11.26 2.01 -11.34
CA SER A 32 -10.31 1.55 -12.34
C SER A 32 -9.27 0.60 -11.74
N PHE A 33 -9.12 -0.59 -12.34
CA PHE A 33 -8.11 -1.57 -11.91
C PHE A 33 -6.69 -0.99 -11.95
N LYS A 34 -6.40 -0.15 -12.95
CA LYS A 34 -5.11 0.52 -13.07
C LYS A 34 -4.83 1.41 -11.87
N GLU A 35 -5.81 2.23 -11.49
CA GLU A 35 -5.66 3.21 -10.39
C GLU A 35 -5.60 2.53 -9.04
N VAL A 36 -6.44 1.52 -8.81
CA VAL A 36 -6.39 0.69 -7.60
C VAL A 36 -5.02 0.02 -7.49
N GLY A 37 -4.57 -0.65 -8.55
CA GLY A 37 -3.30 -1.36 -8.56
C GLY A 37 -2.09 -0.44 -8.37
N SER A 38 -1.98 0.64 -9.15
CA SER A 38 -0.84 1.54 -9.09
C SER A 38 -0.77 2.30 -7.77
N THR A 39 -1.89 2.82 -7.29
CA THR A 39 -1.95 3.60 -6.03
C THR A 39 -1.67 2.72 -4.82
N SER A 40 -2.23 1.50 -4.81
CA SER A 40 -2.02 0.57 -3.69
C SER A 40 -0.57 0.07 -3.63
N PHE A 41 0.02 -0.19 -4.79
CA PHE A 41 1.44 -0.54 -4.88
C PHE A 41 2.33 0.64 -4.45
N ALA A 42 2.02 1.86 -4.89
CA ALA A 42 2.75 3.06 -4.46
C ALA A 42 2.64 3.26 -2.93
N GLY A 43 1.46 3.04 -2.34
CA GLY A 43 1.24 3.07 -0.89
C GLY A 43 2.10 2.05 -0.15
N LEU A 44 2.16 0.80 -0.64
CA LEU A 44 3.02 -0.24 -0.10
C LEU A 44 4.49 0.18 -0.10
N ILE A 45 5.01 0.69 -1.23
CA ILE A 45 6.39 1.18 -1.34
C ILE A 45 6.63 2.37 -0.41
N GLY A 46 5.69 3.31 -0.33
CA GLY A 46 5.75 4.47 0.56
C GLY A 46 5.94 4.08 2.02
N VAL A 47 5.29 3.02 2.49
CA VAL A 47 5.49 2.48 3.85
C VAL A 47 6.92 1.99 4.05
N TYR A 48 7.48 1.24 3.09
CA TYR A 48 8.85 0.75 3.17
C TYR A 48 9.87 1.89 3.19
N VAL A 49 9.72 2.85 2.26
CA VAL A 49 10.58 4.03 2.17
C VAL A 49 10.46 4.89 3.42
N GLY A 50 9.24 5.14 3.91
CA GLY A 50 9.01 5.91 5.13
C GLY A 50 9.68 5.28 6.35
N ARG A 51 9.60 3.95 6.51
CA ARG A 51 10.30 3.25 7.59
C ARG A 51 11.83 3.31 7.44
N TRP A 52 12.34 3.27 6.22
CA TRP A 52 13.77 3.42 5.97
C TRP A 52 14.26 4.82 6.34
N LEU A 53 13.53 5.86 5.92
CA LEU A 53 13.81 7.25 6.28
C LEU A 53 13.72 7.47 7.80
N GLN A 54 12.67 6.94 8.45
CA GLN A 54 12.51 7.02 9.91
C GLN A 54 13.71 6.43 10.65
N LYS A 55 14.22 5.27 10.20
CA LYS A 55 15.42 4.65 10.77
C LYS A 55 16.70 5.43 10.46
N GLY A 56 16.75 6.17 9.36
CA GLY A 56 17.84 7.08 9.03
C GLY A 56 17.86 8.26 10.00
N LEU A 57 16.72 8.98 10.08
CA LEU A 57 16.55 10.14 10.96
C LEU A 57 16.75 9.81 12.44
N ALA A 58 16.34 8.62 12.89
CA ALA A 58 16.56 8.19 14.27
C ALA A 58 18.04 7.93 14.61
N ARG A 59 18.92 7.84 13.62
CA ARG A 59 20.36 7.57 13.81
C ARG A 59 21.25 8.82 13.71
N GLY A 60 20.67 10.01 13.52
CA GLY A 60 21.38 11.29 13.37
C GLY A 60 21.61 11.64 11.91
#